data_AF-A0A8C4Q2U3-F1
#
_entry.id   AF-A0A8C4Q2U3-F1
#
_cell.length_a   1.000
_cell.length_b   1.000
_cell.length_c   1.000
_cell.angle_alpha   90.00
_cell.angle_beta   90.00
_cell.angle_gamma   90.00
#
_symmetry.space_group_name_H-M   'P 1'
#
loop_
_entity.id
_entity.type
_entity.pdbx_description
1 polymer ?
#
loop_
_entity_poly.entity_id
_entity_poly.type
_entity_poly.pdbx_seq_one_letter_code
_entity_poly.pdbx_strand_id
1 'polypeptide(L)'
;MFCHFMHLKSASFWTGFESKDQDPQAVLPFWEQLRAGCQQSHAVGAVYLAVQAGCIAAQSLANSHTTTPEEEENAVDPWEAVCLDGEQWNLLLRQAKDILLLNTLFLCCTSKPCHSETSTTTSIKELLEGGRGSIADCVARWAMHLWLPPAMLQISKDGNENGDELKDSIQPEFEHITAPLKVVLMSFPFSLEPDMLHSHCSWAYVVQWNKDPEENRFIERAVDHLARICNPHIQHGVSAMMWNTFLVERLSATTLLIDKVCKAPKDRLCRRDLGMGDKAATVFLSCCCELLQILLEADIDRDEAEIPTLEVEDAWAGAEGPTSITELALDQSGVHYPLVQHHYVLCRLLHATLAFGLRVKPLSLFDAKGKNAFFKDLSTLPLLPSGEMDPELVSLRQQFLLRLVSAVVAAIPSGTPSITQGSTDQKLPGPWPERAIELALHLQVNEDFLKQQYAFELYNAGHDLLAEEASMAVSDHGVLASQLLLVAGQRLCYALLHIQTKDGMELLARLPPTLCTWLKAMVWLNIQ
;
A
#
# COMPACT_ATOMS: atom_id res chain seq x y z
N MET A 1 20.47 -30.69 25.08
CA MET A 1 20.07 -29.75 26.15
C MET A 1 18.92 -30.26 27.02
N PHE A 2 17.78 -30.65 26.46
CA PHE A 2 16.63 -31.18 27.25
C PHE A 2 16.95 -32.46 28.07
N CYS A 3 17.80 -33.36 27.54
CA CYS A 3 18.26 -34.55 28.28
C CYS A 3 19.22 -34.24 29.44
N HIS A 4 19.90 -33.09 29.42
CA HIS A 4 20.69 -32.62 30.56
C HIS A 4 19.79 -32.00 31.63
N PHE A 5 18.70 -31.34 31.19
CA PHE A 5 17.71 -30.73 32.09
C PHE A 5 16.82 -31.77 32.81
N MET A 6 16.45 -32.87 32.13
CA MET A 6 15.67 -33.96 32.75
C MET A 6 16.49 -34.81 33.74
N HIS A 7 17.82 -34.78 33.67
CA HIS A 7 18.68 -35.37 34.70
C HIS A 7 18.74 -34.53 36.00
N LEU A 8 18.24 -33.29 36.00
CA LEU A 8 18.13 -32.42 37.18
C LEU A 8 16.86 -32.69 38.01
N LYS A 9 16.07 -33.71 37.66
CA LYS A 9 14.87 -34.12 38.42
C LYS A 9 15.18 -35.00 39.64
N SER A 10 16.46 -35.21 39.96
CA SER A 10 16.85 -35.69 41.28
C SER A 10 17.07 -34.48 42.17
N ALA A 11 16.31 -34.38 43.25
CA ALA A 11 16.53 -33.43 44.35
C ALA A 11 18.02 -33.37 44.80
N SER A 12 18.82 -34.39 44.49
CA SER A 12 20.25 -34.46 44.78
C SER A 12 21.17 -33.50 44.02
N PHE A 13 20.78 -32.90 42.89
CA PHE A 13 21.63 -31.87 42.23
C PHE A 13 21.44 -30.49 42.86
N TRP A 14 20.21 -30.20 43.30
CA TRP A 14 19.88 -28.96 44.03
C TRP A 14 20.34 -29.02 45.50
N THR A 15 20.39 -30.19 46.13
CA THR A 15 21.03 -30.35 47.47
C THR A 15 22.55 -30.32 47.40
N GLY A 16 23.16 -30.46 46.22
CA GLY A 16 24.60 -30.30 46.03
C GLY A 16 25.07 -28.84 46.12
N PHE A 17 24.14 -27.90 46.04
CA PHE A 17 24.36 -26.46 46.26
C PHE A 17 24.21 -26.05 47.74
N GLU A 18 23.84 -26.96 48.64
CA GLU A 18 23.75 -26.71 50.09
C GLU A 18 25.08 -26.96 50.83
N SER A 19 26.21 -27.12 50.13
CA SER A 19 27.52 -27.09 50.79
C SER A 19 27.90 -25.65 51.09
N LYS A 20 28.05 -25.32 52.38
CA LYS A 20 28.42 -24.01 52.96
C LYS A 20 29.70 -23.33 52.42
N ASP A 21 30.36 -23.89 51.41
CA ASP A 21 31.68 -23.47 50.90
C ASP A 21 31.67 -23.26 49.37
N GLN A 22 30.67 -22.57 48.82
CA GLN A 22 30.76 -22.03 47.45
C GLN A 22 30.77 -20.51 47.47
N ASP A 23 31.81 -19.95 46.86
CA ASP A 23 31.93 -18.51 46.63
C ASP A 23 30.63 -17.98 46.00
N PRO A 24 29.91 -17.04 46.63
CA PRO A 24 28.73 -16.41 46.04
C PRO A 24 29.06 -15.76 44.67
N GLN A 25 30.34 -15.44 44.43
CA GLN A 25 30.85 -14.94 43.15
C GLN A 25 30.89 -15.98 42.02
N ALA A 26 30.83 -17.29 42.29
CA ALA A 26 30.87 -18.34 41.25
C ALA A 26 29.49 -18.69 40.68
N VAL A 27 28.42 -18.38 41.42
CA VAL A 27 27.03 -18.64 41.04
C VAL A 27 26.51 -17.59 40.05
N LEU A 28 26.97 -16.35 40.18
CA LEU A 28 26.60 -15.22 39.29
C LEU A 28 27.02 -15.46 37.81
N PRO A 29 28.27 -15.85 37.49
CA PRO A 29 28.70 -16.15 36.13
C PRO A 29 27.92 -17.30 35.47
N PHE A 30 27.50 -18.30 36.25
CA PHE A 30 26.70 -19.41 35.74
C PHE A 30 25.31 -18.93 35.29
N TRP A 31 24.63 -18.12 36.11
CA TRP A 31 23.32 -17.57 35.75
C TRP A 31 23.39 -16.60 34.58
N GLU A 32 24.45 -15.80 34.48
CA GLU A 32 24.71 -14.95 33.31
C GLU A 32 24.90 -15.77 32.03
N GLN A 33 25.71 -16.84 32.08
CA GLN A 33 25.90 -17.75 30.94
C GLN A 33 24.60 -18.44 30.51
N LEU A 34 23.77 -18.84 31.48
CA LEU A 34 22.47 -19.45 31.20
C LEU A 34 21.51 -18.45 30.54
N ARG A 35 21.44 -17.22 31.05
CA ARG A 35 20.62 -16.14 30.46
C ARG A 35 21.08 -15.80 29.05
N ALA A 36 22.39 -15.67 28.82
CA ALA A 36 22.96 -15.42 27.50
C ALA A 36 22.66 -16.57 26.52
N GLY A 37 22.76 -17.82 26.98
CA GLY A 37 22.41 -18.99 26.18
C GLY A 37 20.92 -19.05 25.82
N CYS A 38 20.05 -18.66 26.75
CA CYS A 38 18.61 -18.53 26.52
C CYS A 38 18.29 -17.43 25.48
N GLN A 39 18.95 -16.27 25.56
CA GLN A 39 18.73 -15.17 24.63
C GLN A 39 19.14 -15.49 23.19
N GLN A 40 20.17 -16.32 23.00
CA GLN A 40 20.69 -16.69 21.68
C GLN A 40 19.99 -17.90 21.04
N SER A 41 19.19 -18.65 21.81
CA SER A 41 18.60 -19.90 21.33
C SER A 41 17.32 -19.67 20.53
N HIS A 42 17.23 -20.30 19.35
CA HIS A 42 16.02 -20.32 18.51
C HIS A 42 14.95 -21.30 18.99
N ALA A 43 15.25 -22.16 19.96
CA ALA A 43 14.31 -23.14 20.50
C ALA A 43 13.35 -22.50 21.53
N VAL A 44 12.43 -21.67 21.04
CA VAL A 44 11.55 -20.79 21.85
C VAL A 44 10.86 -21.52 23.02
N GLY A 45 10.28 -22.70 22.78
CA GLY A 45 9.61 -23.47 23.83
C GLY A 45 10.57 -24.00 24.91
N ALA A 46 11.80 -24.36 24.54
CA ALA A 46 12.82 -24.79 25.48
C ALA A 46 13.38 -23.61 26.28
N VAL A 47 13.54 -22.44 25.65
CA VAL A 47 13.94 -21.20 26.31
C VAL A 47 12.92 -20.80 27.36
N TYR A 48 11.62 -20.78 27.05
CA TYR A 48 10.58 -20.47 28.02
C TYR A 48 10.63 -21.37 29.26
N LEU A 49 10.77 -22.69 29.07
CA LEU A 49 10.87 -23.65 30.18
C LEU A 49 12.16 -23.48 30.99
N ALA A 50 13.28 -23.22 30.33
CA ALA A 50 14.57 -23.01 31.00
C ALA A 50 14.57 -21.72 31.82
N VAL A 51 14.00 -20.64 31.29
CA VAL A 51 13.86 -19.36 31.98
C VAL A 51 12.89 -19.48 33.16
N GLN A 52 11.75 -20.15 32.99
CA GLN A 52 10.81 -20.39 34.10
C GLN A 52 11.46 -21.18 35.24
N ALA A 53 12.26 -22.20 34.92
CA ALA A 53 13.02 -22.96 35.92
C ALA A 53 14.10 -22.09 36.60
N GLY A 54 14.77 -21.21 35.84
CA GLY A 54 15.70 -20.22 36.37
C GLY A 54 15.05 -19.24 37.35
N CYS A 55 13.87 -18.70 37.03
CA CYS A 55 13.11 -17.82 37.92
C CYS A 55 12.75 -18.52 39.24
N ILE A 56 12.27 -19.77 39.19
CA ILE A 56 11.91 -20.55 40.39
C ILE A 56 13.16 -20.80 41.25
N ALA A 57 14.29 -21.14 40.62
CA ALA A 57 15.55 -21.36 41.30
C ALA A 57 16.04 -20.06 41.99
N ALA A 58 16.02 -18.92 41.29
CA ALA A 58 16.40 -17.62 41.84
C ALA A 58 15.50 -17.21 43.02
N GLN A 59 14.18 -17.41 42.92
CA GLN A 59 13.24 -17.16 44.02
C GLN A 59 13.50 -18.07 45.23
N SER A 60 13.85 -19.34 44.99
CA SER A 60 14.17 -20.28 46.08
C SER A 60 15.47 -19.90 46.80
N LEU A 61 16.47 -19.42 46.06
CA LEU A 61 17.75 -18.96 46.61
C LEU A 61 17.55 -17.66 47.41
N ALA A 62 16.81 -16.69 46.87
CA ALA A 62 16.45 -15.45 47.57
C ALA A 62 15.73 -15.73 48.90
N ASN A 63 14.76 -16.66 48.90
CA ASN A 63 14.04 -17.06 50.11
C ASN A 63 14.91 -17.81 51.13
N SER A 64 16.04 -18.40 50.71
CA SER A 64 16.99 -19.03 51.65
C SER A 64 17.85 -18.00 52.38
N HIS A 65 18.25 -16.91 51.71
CA HIS A 65 19.04 -15.82 52.30
C HIS A 65 18.25 -14.95 53.30
N THR A 66 16.91 -14.91 53.22
CA THR A 66 16.08 -14.17 54.20
C THR A 66 16.00 -14.84 55.58
N THR A 67 16.49 -16.07 55.72
CA THR A 67 16.40 -16.85 56.97
C THR A 67 17.64 -16.77 57.87
N THR A 68 18.70 -16.06 57.47
CA THR A 68 19.93 -15.88 58.25
C THR A 68 20.20 -14.40 58.53
N PRO A 69 19.89 -13.89 59.73
CA PRO A 69 20.23 -12.52 60.11
C PRO A 69 21.62 -12.51 60.74
N GLU A 70 22.69 -12.35 59.96
CA GLU A 70 24.01 -12.05 60.54
C GLU A 70 24.93 -11.33 59.52
N GLU A 71 25.17 -10.05 59.84
CA GLU A 71 26.39 -9.24 59.66
C GLU A 71 27.21 -9.36 58.36
N GLU A 72 26.97 -8.48 57.38
CA GLU A 72 28.03 -8.01 56.46
C GLU A 72 27.87 -6.51 56.13
N GLU A 73 28.78 -5.69 56.66
CA GLU A 73 28.71 -4.21 56.67
C GLU A 73 29.52 -3.54 55.55
N ASN A 74 29.95 -4.26 54.48
CA ASN A 74 30.81 -3.68 53.43
C ASN A 74 30.65 -4.27 52.01
N ALA A 75 29.49 -4.84 51.67
CA ALA A 75 29.17 -5.23 50.29
C ALA A 75 28.05 -4.33 49.73
N VAL A 76 28.00 -4.14 48.41
CA VAL A 76 26.82 -3.62 47.70
C VAL A 76 25.58 -4.26 48.32
N ASP A 77 24.60 -3.45 48.71
CA ASP A 77 23.48 -3.86 49.56
C ASP A 77 22.94 -5.20 49.04
N PRO A 78 23.10 -6.33 49.76
CA PRO A 78 22.86 -7.67 49.20
C PRO A 78 21.43 -7.87 48.70
N TRP A 79 20.50 -7.04 49.20
CA TRP A 79 19.15 -6.91 48.68
C TRP A 79 19.06 -6.28 47.29
N GLU A 80 19.91 -5.29 46.98
CA GLU A 80 20.00 -4.66 45.65
C GLU A 80 20.43 -5.69 44.59
N ALA A 81 21.41 -6.55 44.89
CA ALA A 81 21.85 -7.61 43.99
C ALA A 81 20.77 -8.68 43.74
N VAL A 82 20.09 -9.14 44.80
CA VAL A 82 18.99 -10.13 44.69
C VAL A 82 17.78 -9.54 43.94
N CYS A 83 17.48 -8.26 44.16
CA CYS A 83 16.42 -7.54 43.43
C CYS A 83 16.77 -7.39 41.95
N LEU A 84 18.00 -6.99 41.60
CA LEU A 84 18.45 -6.86 40.22
C LEU A 84 18.44 -8.20 39.46
N ASP A 85 18.90 -9.28 40.08
CA ASP A 85 18.86 -10.61 39.47
C ASP A 85 17.41 -11.09 39.27
N GLY A 86 16.52 -10.83 40.23
CA GLY A 86 15.10 -11.10 40.11
C GLY A 86 14.45 -10.36 38.94
N GLU A 87 14.75 -9.06 38.78
CA GLU A 87 14.24 -8.25 37.68
C GLU A 87 14.76 -8.73 36.32
N GLN A 88 16.04 -9.08 36.21
CA GLN A 88 16.62 -9.61 34.97
C GLN A 88 16.00 -10.95 34.56
N TRP A 89 15.70 -11.83 35.51
CA TRP A 89 14.96 -13.08 35.24
C TRP A 89 13.51 -12.82 34.84
N ASN A 90 12.82 -11.89 35.49
CA ASN A 90 11.46 -11.51 35.16
C ASN A 90 11.35 -10.88 33.76
N LEU A 91 12.32 -10.02 33.40
CA LEU A 91 12.44 -9.44 32.07
C LEU A 91 12.62 -10.53 31.00
N LEU A 92 13.58 -11.43 31.21
CA LEU A 92 13.83 -12.54 30.30
C LEU A 92 12.62 -13.47 30.17
N LEU A 93 11.88 -13.68 31.26
CA LEU A 93 10.65 -14.46 31.25
C LEU A 93 9.56 -13.78 30.43
N ARG A 94 9.42 -12.45 30.53
CA ARG A 94 8.47 -11.68 29.72
C ARG A 94 8.84 -11.74 28.23
N GLN A 95 10.11 -11.50 27.89
CA GLN A 95 10.61 -11.65 26.52
C GLN A 95 10.40 -13.07 25.97
N ALA A 96 10.64 -14.11 26.78
CA ALA A 96 10.43 -15.50 26.37
C ALA A 96 8.95 -15.83 26.12
N LYS A 97 8.02 -15.26 26.90
CA LYS A 97 6.57 -15.37 26.66
C LYS A 97 6.16 -14.67 25.37
N ASP A 98 6.65 -13.46 25.16
CA ASP A 98 6.36 -12.62 23.99
C ASP A 98 6.79 -13.32 22.69
N ILE A 99 8.00 -13.88 22.65
CA ILE A 99 8.47 -14.67 21.50
C ILE A 99 7.69 -15.97 21.34
N LEU A 100 7.31 -16.63 22.44
CA LEU A 100 6.45 -17.82 22.35
C LEU A 100 5.13 -17.49 21.65
N LEU A 101 4.50 -16.36 21.99
CA LEU A 101 3.28 -15.90 21.33
C LEU A 101 3.52 -15.60 19.83
N LEU A 102 4.57 -14.87 19.49
CA LEU A 102 4.94 -14.62 18.08
C LEU A 102 5.18 -15.93 17.32
N ASN A 103 5.93 -16.86 17.91
CA ASN A 103 6.22 -18.15 17.29
C ASN A 103 4.94 -19.01 17.13
N THR A 104 4.01 -18.95 18.09
CA THR A 104 2.71 -19.63 17.92
C THR A 104 1.92 -19.06 16.75
N LEU A 105 1.91 -17.73 16.58
CA LEU A 105 1.27 -17.08 15.43
C LEU A 105 1.91 -17.52 14.11
N PHE A 106 3.24 -17.58 14.05
CA PHE A 106 3.97 -18.00 12.86
C PHE A 106 3.75 -19.48 12.51
N LEU A 107 3.52 -20.34 13.51
CA LEU A 107 3.26 -21.76 13.33
C LEU A 107 1.83 -22.07 12.87
N CYS A 108 0.85 -21.19 13.09
CA CYS A 108 -0.53 -21.37 12.63
C CYS A 108 -0.68 -21.44 11.10
N CYS A 109 0.41 -21.28 10.34
CA CYS A 109 0.40 -20.92 8.92
C CYS A 109 0.84 -22.04 7.96
N THR A 110 1.23 -23.21 8.45
CA THR A 110 1.87 -24.24 7.62
C THR A 110 0.87 -25.12 6.84
N SER A 111 -0.14 -24.53 6.18
CA SER A 111 -1.07 -25.31 5.34
C SER A 111 -0.70 -25.34 3.85
N LYS A 112 0.19 -24.45 3.36
CA LYS A 112 0.74 -24.50 2.00
C LYS A 112 2.26 -24.31 2.00
N PRO A 113 3.05 -25.26 1.47
CA PRO A 113 4.49 -25.09 1.31
C PRO A 113 4.74 -24.23 0.07
N CYS A 114 5.10 -22.96 0.25
CA CYS A 114 5.68 -22.15 -0.83
C CYS A 114 7.20 -22.19 -0.70
N HIS A 115 7.91 -22.34 -1.81
CA HIS A 115 9.36 -22.51 -1.87
C HIS A 115 10.13 -21.22 -1.53
N SER A 116 10.13 -20.83 -0.26
CA SER A 116 11.19 -20.02 0.33
C SER A 116 11.22 -20.31 1.83
N GLU A 117 12.02 -21.29 2.22
CA GLU A 117 12.32 -21.54 3.63
C GLU A 117 13.08 -20.35 4.20
N THR A 118 12.37 -19.43 4.84
CA THR A 118 12.94 -18.61 5.91
C THR A 118 12.19 -18.99 7.17
N SER A 119 12.78 -19.90 7.94
CA SER A 119 12.34 -20.25 9.27
C SER A 119 12.13 -18.97 10.10
N THR A 120 10.89 -18.63 10.39
CA THR A 120 10.45 -17.45 11.15
C THR A 120 10.72 -17.56 12.65
N THR A 121 11.68 -18.38 13.06
CA THR A 121 12.05 -18.55 14.47
C THR A 121 13.13 -17.55 14.82
N THR A 122 12.73 -16.42 15.38
CA THR A 122 13.63 -15.38 15.88
C THR A 122 13.98 -15.63 17.34
N SER A 123 15.25 -15.41 17.69
CA SER A 123 15.74 -15.42 19.08
C SER A 123 15.51 -14.07 19.76
N ILE A 124 15.56 -14.03 21.10
CA ILE A 124 15.45 -12.77 21.87
C ILE A 124 16.54 -11.79 21.45
N LYS A 125 17.76 -12.30 21.26
CA LYS A 125 18.89 -11.49 20.84
C LYS A 125 18.67 -10.85 19.46
N GLU A 126 18.17 -11.60 18.47
CA GLU A 126 17.92 -11.06 17.13
C GLU A 126 16.83 -9.97 17.12
N LEU A 127 15.80 -10.11 17.96
CA LEU A 127 14.77 -9.08 18.12
C LEU A 127 15.33 -7.81 18.77
N LEU A 128 16.20 -7.94 19.77
CA LEU A 128 16.87 -6.81 20.42
C LEU A 128 17.85 -6.12 19.47
N GLU A 129 18.65 -6.87 18.71
CA GLU A 129 19.60 -6.33 17.72
C GLU A 129 18.90 -5.76 16.47
N GLY A 130 17.67 -6.19 16.21
CA GLY A 130 16.83 -5.69 15.11
C GLY A 130 16.22 -4.30 15.36
N GLY A 131 16.40 -3.73 16.56
CA GLY A 131 15.89 -2.41 16.92
C GLY A 131 14.38 -2.39 17.15
N ARG A 132 13.83 -1.17 17.29
CA ARG A 132 12.43 -0.93 17.71
C ARG A 132 11.39 -1.43 16.69
N GLY A 133 11.75 -1.48 15.41
CA GLY A 133 10.86 -1.97 14.34
C GLY A 133 10.89 -3.50 14.14
N SER A 134 11.71 -4.25 14.88
CA SER A 134 11.98 -5.66 14.58
C SER A 134 10.75 -6.56 14.71
N ILE A 135 9.92 -6.32 15.74
CA ILE A 135 8.67 -7.05 15.98
C ILE A 135 7.67 -6.77 14.85
N ALA A 136 7.48 -5.49 14.51
CA ALA A 136 6.60 -5.05 13.41
C ALA A 136 7.03 -5.64 12.07
N ASP A 137 8.34 -5.66 11.78
CA ASP A 137 8.90 -6.25 10.57
C ASP A 137 8.69 -7.77 10.51
N CYS A 138 8.86 -8.49 11.62
CA CYS A 138 8.59 -9.93 11.66
C CYS A 138 7.12 -10.24 11.37
N VAL A 139 6.19 -9.50 11.99
CA VAL A 139 4.74 -9.66 11.74
C VAL A 139 4.37 -9.22 10.32
N ALA A 140 4.97 -8.16 9.78
CA ALA A 140 4.76 -7.71 8.40
C ALA A 140 5.20 -8.77 7.38
N ARG A 141 6.38 -9.37 7.56
CA ARG A 141 6.86 -10.47 6.70
C ARG A 141 5.95 -11.69 6.77
N TRP A 142 5.46 -12.03 7.96
CA TRP A 142 4.50 -13.10 8.15
C TRP A 142 3.15 -12.81 7.44
N ALA A 143 2.61 -11.60 7.63
CA ALA A 143 1.36 -11.17 7.00
C ALA A 143 1.47 -11.17 5.48
N MET A 144 2.62 -10.76 4.94
CA MET A 144 2.94 -10.82 3.51
C MET A 144 2.97 -12.26 2.98
N HIS A 145 3.59 -13.19 3.72
CA HIS A 145 3.68 -14.59 3.28
C HIS A 145 2.29 -15.26 3.18
N LEU A 146 1.37 -14.86 4.06
CA LEU A 146 -0.02 -15.30 4.07
C LEU A 146 -0.94 -14.52 3.12
N TRP A 147 -0.46 -13.43 2.52
CA TRP A 147 -1.28 -12.49 1.75
C TRP A 147 -2.48 -11.93 2.53
N LEU A 148 -2.27 -11.61 3.82
CA LEU A 148 -3.36 -11.10 4.65
C LEU A 148 -3.91 -9.78 4.08
N PRO A 149 -5.25 -9.67 3.92
CA PRO A 149 -5.88 -8.40 3.60
C PRO A 149 -5.56 -7.36 4.68
N PRO A 150 -5.27 -6.09 4.32
CA PRO A 150 -4.90 -5.09 5.31
C PRO A 150 -6.00 -4.81 6.35
N ALA A 151 -7.27 -5.12 6.04
CA ALA A 151 -8.40 -5.00 6.99
C ALA A 151 -8.29 -5.94 8.19
N MET A 152 -7.60 -7.07 8.04
CA MET A 152 -7.36 -8.02 9.12
C MET A 152 -6.40 -7.50 10.18
N LEU A 153 -5.59 -6.47 9.87
CA LEU A 153 -4.61 -5.90 10.80
C LEU A 153 -5.19 -4.74 11.63
N GLN A 154 -6.41 -4.28 11.30
CA GLN A 154 -7.13 -3.24 12.04
C GLN A 154 -8.01 -3.80 13.16
N ILE A 155 -7.69 -4.97 13.71
CA ILE A 155 -8.45 -5.55 14.82
C ILE A 155 -8.32 -4.61 16.02
N SER A 156 -9.39 -3.86 16.30
CA SER A 156 -9.46 -2.88 17.39
C SER A 156 -9.11 -3.53 18.74
N LYS A 157 -8.39 -2.76 19.57
CA LYS A 157 -8.12 -3.09 20.98
C LYS A 157 -9.44 -3.15 21.78
N ASP A 158 -10.46 -2.42 21.35
CA ASP A 158 -11.76 -2.36 22.00
C ASP A 158 -12.70 -3.43 21.44
N GLY A 159 -13.09 -4.36 22.31
CA GLY A 159 -14.05 -5.42 22.00
C GLY A 159 -15.50 -4.95 21.82
N ASN A 160 -15.76 -3.69 21.47
CA ASN A 160 -17.14 -3.21 21.31
C ASN A 160 -17.31 -2.16 20.20
N GLU A 161 -18.50 -2.22 19.59
CA GLU A 161 -19.14 -1.36 18.58
C GLU A 161 -18.81 -1.62 17.09
N ASN A 162 -17.57 -1.95 16.70
CA ASN A 162 -17.27 -2.32 15.28
C ASN A 162 -17.14 -3.83 15.03
N GLY A 163 -17.44 -4.66 16.03
CA GLY A 163 -17.21 -6.10 16.00
C GLY A 163 -18.11 -6.91 15.07
N ASP A 164 -19.22 -6.34 14.59
CA ASP A 164 -20.14 -7.03 13.67
C ASP A 164 -19.85 -6.73 12.19
N GLU A 165 -19.23 -5.59 11.83
CA GLU A 165 -18.80 -5.32 10.43
C GLU A 165 -17.53 -6.11 10.03
N LEU A 166 -16.65 -6.41 10.99
CA LEU A 166 -15.41 -7.15 10.71
C LEU A 166 -15.68 -8.65 10.48
N LYS A 167 -16.71 -9.23 11.12
CA LYS A 167 -17.07 -10.66 10.96
C LYS A 167 -17.52 -11.00 9.54
N ASP A 168 -18.21 -10.08 8.88
CA ASP A 168 -18.65 -10.26 7.49
C ASP A 168 -17.50 -10.11 6.48
N SER A 169 -16.36 -9.55 6.90
CA SER A 169 -15.17 -9.33 6.06
C SER A 169 -14.10 -10.41 6.21
N ILE A 170 -14.15 -11.23 7.27
CA ILE A 170 -13.17 -12.29 7.52
C ILE A 170 -13.49 -13.48 6.60
N GLN A 171 -12.59 -13.74 5.65
CA GLN A 171 -12.69 -14.94 4.83
C GLN A 171 -12.53 -16.18 5.73
N PRO A 172 -13.32 -17.25 5.52
CA PRO A 172 -13.32 -18.43 6.38
C PRO A 172 -11.95 -19.13 6.46
N GLU A 173 -11.07 -18.88 5.49
CA GLU A 173 -9.70 -19.37 5.47
C GLU A 173 -8.80 -18.77 6.57
N PHE A 174 -9.14 -17.62 7.15
CA PHE A 174 -8.31 -16.94 8.17
C PHE A 174 -8.85 -17.05 9.60
N GLU A 175 -9.99 -17.73 9.82
CA GLU A 175 -10.64 -17.81 11.14
C GLU A 175 -9.73 -18.41 12.23
N HIS A 176 -8.90 -19.39 11.86
CA HIS A 176 -7.93 -20.03 12.75
C HIS A 176 -6.75 -19.13 13.18
N ILE A 177 -6.53 -18.02 12.46
CA ILE A 177 -5.41 -17.08 12.70
C ILE A 177 -5.88 -15.85 13.49
N THR A 178 -7.17 -15.49 13.39
CA THR A 178 -7.73 -14.29 14.03
C THR A 178 -7.52 -14.24 15.54
N ALA A 179 -7.75 -15.36 16.25
CA ALA A 179 -7.58 -15.41 17.69
C ALA A 179 -6.10 -15.30 18.12
N PRO A 180 -5.15 -16.08 17.57
CA PRO A 180 -3.72 -15.88 17.81
C PRO A 180 -3.23 -14.46 17.48
N LEU A 181 -3.68 -13.90 16.35
CA LEU A 181 -3.30 -12.55 15.92
C LEU A 181 -3.75 -11.50 16.94
N LYS A 182 -5.00 -11.58 17.40
CA LYS A 182 -5.52 -10.67 18.42
C LYS A 182 -4.72 -10.72 19.72
N VAL A 183 -4.33 -11.91 20.16
CA VAL A 183 -3.49 -12.08 21.37
C VAL A 183 -2.13 -11.41 21.20
N VAL A 184 -1.50 -11.58 20.03
CA VAL A 184 -0.22 -10.95 19.71
C VAL A 184 -0.35 -9.42 19.66
N LEU A 185 -1.36 -8.88 18.97
CA LEU A 185 -1.62 -7.43 18.93
C LEU A 185 -1.86 -6.83 20.32
N MET A 186 -2.51 -7.58 21.22
CA MET A 186 -2.71 -7.15 22.62
C MET A 186 -1.43 -7.24 23.46
N SER A 187 -0.51 -8.14 23.12
CA SER A 187 0.75 -8.33 23.85
C SER A 187 1.81 -7.28 23.47
N PHE A 188 1.72 -6.71 22.27
CA PHE A 188 2.61 -5.67 21.74
C PHE A 188 1.82 -4.41 21.38
N PRO A 189 1.35 -3.64 22.37
CA PRO A 189 0.46 -2.51 22.14
C PRO A 189 1.10 -1.34 21.36
N PHE A 190 2.43 -1.22 21.37
CA PHE A 190 3.17 -0.13 20.72
C PHE A 190 3.87 -0.62 19.45
N SER A 191 4.62 -1.73 19.55
CA SER A 191 5.34 -2.33 18.42
C SER A 191 4.39 -2.81 17.32
N LEU A 192 3.14 -3.15 17.64
CA LEU A 192 2.12 -3.55 16.67
C LEU A 192 0.92 -2.59 16.65
N GLU A 193 1.16 -1.32 16.97
CA GLU A 193 0.19 -0.25 16.68
C GLU A 193 -0.17 -0.24 15.18
N PRO A 194 -1.43 0.04 14.78
CA PRO A 194 -1.85 -0.04 13.39
C PRO A 194 -0.94 0.73 12.42
N ASP A 195 -0.59 1.97 12.71
CA ASP A 195 0.27 2.78 11.83
C ASP A 195 1.69 2.22 11.72
N MET A 196 2.24 1.70 12.82
CA MET A 196 3.52 1.00 12.85
C MET A 196 3.50 -0.24 11.97
N LEU A 197 2.46 -1.06 12.11
CA LEU A 197 2.32 -2.31 11.38
C LEU A 197 2.04 -2.07 9.89
N HIS A 198 1.13 -1.15 9.55
CA HIS A 198 0.84 -0.78 8.16
C HIS A 198 2.07 -0.18 7.45
N SER A 199 2.88 0.61 8.14
CA SER A 199 4.15 1.13 7.61
C SER A 199 5.13 0.01 7.25
N HIS A 200 5.34 -0.96 8.16
CA HIS A 200 6.24 -2.09 7.92
C HIS A 200 5.68 -3.05 6.86
N CYS A 201 4.36 -3.30 6.84
CA CYS A 201 3.73 -4.08 5.77
C CYS A 201 3.91 -3.40 4.41
N SER A 202 3.59 -2.11 4.30
CA SER A 202 3.75 -1.36 3.05
C SER A 202 5.19 -1.44 2.53
N TRP A 203 6.17 -1.26 3.42
CA TRP A 203 7.58 -1.35 3.10
C TRP A 203 8.01 -2.76 2.66
N ALA A 204 7.59 -3.80 3.38
CA ALA A 204 7.91 -5.19 3.05
C ALA A 204 7.36 -5.57 1.66
N TYR A 205 6.13 -5.18 1.36
CA TYR A 205 5.47 -5.43 0.07
C TYR A 205 6.19 -4.70 -1.08
N VAL A 206 6.55 -3.41 -0.94
CA VAL A 206 7.26 -2.68 -2.01
C VAL A 206 8.68 -3.18 -2.23
N VAL A 207 9.38 -3.61 -1.17
CA VAL A 207 10.70 -4.25 -1.29
C VAL A 207 10.60 -5.57 -2.05
N GLN A 208 9.55 -6.36 -1.83
CA GLN A 208 9.33 -7.60 -2.57
C GLN A 208 8.96 -7.33 -4.03
N TRP A 209 8.09 -6.34 -4.30
CA TRP A 209 7.80 -5.88 -5.66
C TRP A 209 9.08 -5.40 -6.38
N ASN A 210 9.96 -4.69 -5.69
CA ASN A 210 11.21 -4.20 -6.28
C ASN A 210 12.12 -5.35 -6.77
N LYS A 211 12.04 -6.53 -6.14
CA LYS A 211 12.76 -7.75 -6.56
C LYS A 211 12.08 -8.46 -7.72
N ASP A 212 10.75 -8.46 -7.76
CA ASP A 212 9.96 -9.05 -8.84
C ASP A 212 8.87 -8.08 -9.34
N PRO A 213 9.23 -7.11 -10.20
CA PRO A 213 8.32 -6.05 -10.64
C PRO A 213 7.19 -6.52 -11.57
N GLU A 214 7.22 -7.78 -12.02
CA GLU A 214 6.16 -8.37 -12.86
C GLU A 214 4.91 -8.71 -12.02
N GLU A 215 5.07 -9.03 -10.74
CA GLU A 215 3.98 -9.38 -9.83
C GLU A 215 3.39 -8.13 -9.18
N ASN A 216 2.39 -7.54 -9.85
CA ASN A 216 1.77 -6.29 -9.43
C ASN A 216 1.06 -6.36 -8.08
N ARG A 217 0.61 -7.55 -7.65
CA ARG A 217 -0.11 -7.70 -6.38
C ARG A 217 0.72 -7.19 -5.20
N PHE A 218 2.04 -7.25 -5.29
CA PHE A 218 2.91 -6.71 -4.23
C PHE A 218 2.84 -5.18 -4.13
N ILE A 219 2.91 -4.43 -5.25
CA ILE A 219 2.83 -2.95 -5.19
C ILE A 219 1.41 -2.46 -4.89
N GLU A 220 0.38 -3.14 -5.41
CA GLU A 220 -1.01 -2.84 -5.07
C GLU A 220 -1.23 -2.98 -3.55
N ARG A 221 -0.75 -4.08 -2.96
CA ARG A 221 -0.81 -4.28 -1.50
C ARG A 221 0.02 -3.28 -0.72
N ALA A 222 1.19 -2.88 -1.23
CA ALA A 222 2.00 -1.85 -0.58
C ALA A 222 1.23 -0.53 -0.44
N VAL A 223 0.57 -0.09 -1.52
CA VAL A 223 -0.25 1.12 -1.54
C VAL A 223 -1.52 0.96 -0.70
N ASP A 224 -2.17 -0.21 -0.73
CA ASP A 224 -3.33 -0.49 0.14
C ASP A 224 -2.99 -0.35 1.64
N HIS A 225 -1.80 -0.81 2.07
CA HIS A 225 -1.34 -0.63 3.44
C HIS A 225 -0.99 0.83 3.74
N LEU A 226 -0.34 1.53 2.80
CA LEU A 226 0.00 2.95 2.92
C LEU A 226 -1.23 3.83 3.12
N ALA A 227 -2.31 3.56 2.38
CA ALA A 227 -3.58 4.28 2.47
C ALA A 227 -4.31 4.09 3.82
N ARG A 228 -3.90 3.11 4.63
CA ARG A 228 -4.52 2.79 5.93
C ARG A 228 -3.76 3.32 7.13
N ILE A 229 -2.62 3.95 6.91
CA ILE A 229 -1.90 4.68 7.95
C ILE A 229 -2.74 5.91 8.30
N CYS A 230 -3.12 6.03 9.56
CA CYS A 230 -4.00 7.09 10.04
C CYS A 230 -3.24 8.39 10.33
N ASN A 231 -2.04 8.31 10.92
CA ASN A 231 -1.26 9.50 11.24
C ASN A 231 -0.64 10.13 9.96
N PRO A 232 -0.96 11.40 9.64
CA PRO A 232 -0.50 12.05 8.42
C PRO A 232 1.03 12.21 8.35
N HIS A 233 1.73 12.39 9.47
CA HIS A 233 3.20 12.52 9.47
C HIS A 233 3.87 11.22 9.05
N ILE A 234 3.40 10.08 9.58
CA ILE A 234 3.89 8.75 9.20
C ILE A 234 3.51 8.44 7.75
N GLN A 235 2.24 8.68 7.37
CA GLN A 235 1.77 8.42 6.00
C GLN A 235 2.54 9.23 4.96
N HIS A 236 2.76 10.52 5.22
CA HIS A 236 3.61 11.39 4.40
C HIS A 236 5.03 10.84 4.29
N GLY A 237 5.67 10.52 5.43
CA GLY A 237 7.05 10.05 5.47
C GLY A 237 7.26 8.74 4.71
N VAL A 238 6.40 7.75 4.94
CA VAL A 238 6.46 6.46 4.23
C VAL A 238 6.22 6.66 2.73
N SER A 239 5.25 7.50 2.33
CA SER A 239 4.98 7.82 0.93
C SER A 239 6.20 8.45 0.23
N ALA A 240 6.83 9.44 0.87
CA ALA A 240 8.02 10.12 0.37
C ALA A 240 9.22 9.16 0.26
N MET A 241 9.44 8.32 1.28
CA MET A 241 10.49 7.29 1.25
C MET A 241 10.27 6.28 0.13
N MET A 242 9.05 5.76 -0.03
CA MET A 242 8.71 4.82 -1.10
C MET A 242 8.96 5.42 -2.48
N TRP A 243 8.53 6.67 -2.69
CA TRP A 243 8.73 7.40 -3.93
C TRP A 243 10.21 7.53 -4.29
N ASN A 244 11.00 8.07 -3.35
CA ASN A 244 12.43 8.33 -3.54
C ASN A 244 13.26 7.05 -3.68
N THR A 245 12.88 5.98 -2.98
CA THR A 245 13.66 4.73 -2.94
C THR A 245 13.39 3.82 -4.14
N PHE A 246 12.13 3.71 -4.59
CA PHE A 246 11.73 2.65 -5.54
C PHE A 246 11.06 3.13 -6.82
N LEU A 247 10.36 4.28 -6.80
CA LEU A 247 9.39 4.62 -7.84
C LEU A 247 9.90 5.67 -8.82
N VAL A 248 10.58 6.72 -8.35
CA VAL A 248 10.95 7.88 -9.17
C VAL A 248 11.81 7.51 -10.38
N GLU A 249 12.80 6.63 -10.21
CA GLU A 249 13.67 6.19 -11.31
C GLU A 249 12.91 5.36 -12.35
N ARG A 250 12.02 4.47 -11.90
CA ARG A 250 11.17 3.67 -12.79
C ARG A 250 10.15 4.51 -13.54
N LEU A 251 9.56 5.51 -12.89
CA LEU A 251 8.67 6.47 -13.53
C LEU A 251 9.43 7.28 -14.59
N SER A 252 10.66 7.71 -14.29
CA SER A 252 11.53 8.40 -15.23
C SER A 252 11.82 7.55 -16.47
N ALA A 253 12.23 6.29 -16.26
CA ALA A 253 12.46 5.35 -17.35
C ALA A 253 11.21 5.13 -18.22
N THR A 254 10.04 4.98 -17.59
CA THR A 254 8.74 4.85 -18.27
C THR A 254 8.41 6.08 -19.11
N THR A 255 8.65 7.27 -18.54
CA THR A 255 8.43 8.55 -19.23
C THR A 255 9.29 8.66 -20.48
N LEU A 256 10.60 8.39 -20.36
CA LEU A 256 11.55 8.47 -21.46
C LEU A 256 11.25 7.44 -22.55
N LEU A 257 10.82 6.23 -22.16
CA LEU A 257 10.40 5.20 -23.11
C LEU A 257 9.19 5.64 -23.93
N ILE A 258 8.13 6.12 -23.26
CA ILE A 258 6.91 6.58 -23.94
C ILE A 258 7.21 7.79 -24.82
N ASP A 259 8.03 8.74 -24.36
CA ASP A 259 8.43 9.92 -25.15
C ASP A 259 9.20 9.55 -26.42
N LYS A 260 10.09 8.55 -26.32
CA LYS A 260 10.84 8.02 -27.47
C LYS A 260 9.95 7.28 -28.47
N VAL A 261 9.00 6.48 -28.00
CA VAL A 261 8.17 5.62 -28.87
C VAL A 261 6.91 6.37 -29.36
N CYS A 262 6.53 7.45 -28.70
CA CYS A 262 5.38 8.32 -28.99
C CYS A 262 4.01 7.62 -28.91
N LYS A 263 3.94 6.47 -28.24
CA LYS A 263 2.75 5.64 -28.04
C LYS A 263 2.99 4.65 -26.91
N ALA A 264 1.94 3.93 -26.50
CA ALA A 264 2.08 2.79 -25.60
C ALA A 264 3.19 1.81 -26.09
N PRO A 265 4.24 1.57 -25.29
CA PRO A 265 5.32 0.65 -25.63
C PRO A 265 4.80 -0.79 -25.67
N LYS A 266 5.37 -1.60 -26.56
CA LYS A 266 5.05 -3.04 -26.61
C LYS A 266 5.73 -3.76 -25.45
N ASP A 267 5.15 -4.85 -24.96
CA ASP A 267 5.68 -5.70 -23.88
C ASP A 267 7.21 -5.94 -23.95
N ARG A 268 7.75 -6.31 -25.12
CA ARG A 268 9.19 -6.53 -25.30
C ARG A 268 10.05 -5.31 -24.95
N LEU A 269 9.59 -4.11 -25.27
CA LEU A 269 10.29 -2.87 -24.94
C LEU A 269 10.18 -2.56 -23.44
N CYS A 270 9.01 -2.78 -22.84
CA CYS A 270 8.80 -2.63 -21.40
C CYS A 270 9.75 -3.54 -20.61
N ARG A 271 9.81 -4.83 -20.95
CA ARG A 271 10.72 -5.77 -20.26
C ARG A 271 12.19 -5.38 -20.38
N ARG A 272 12.59 -4.83 -21.53
CA ARG A 272 13.97 -4.41 -21.78
C ARG A 272 14.35 -3.14 -21.01
N ASP A 273 13.49 -2.12 -21.04
CA ASP A 273 13.83 -0.78 -20.55
C ASP A 273 13.30 -0.50 -19.13
N LEU A 274 12.26 -1.22 -18.67
CA LEU A 274 11.61 -1.05 -17.36
C LEU A 274 11.76 -2.26 -16.43
N GLY A 275 12.16 -3.42 -16.96
CA GLY A 275 12.25 -4.67 -16.18
C GLY A 275 10.90 -5.33 -15.87
N MET A 276 9.80 -4.87 -16.46
CA MET A 276 8.45 -5.42 -16.30
C MET A 276 7.65 -5.39 -17.62
N GLY A 277 6.62 -6.22 -17.73
CA GLY A 277 5.72 -6.25 -18.88
C GLY A 277 4.87 -4.98 -19.04
N ASP A 278 4.20 -4.84 -20.18
CA ASP A 278 3.35 -3.66 -20.47
C ASP A 278 2.15 -3.55 -19.52
N LYS A 279 1.47 -4.67 -19.24
CA LYS A 279 0.39 -4.73 -18.26
C LYS A 279 0.85 -4.36 -16.85
N ALA A 280 2.03 -4.85 -16.45
CA ALA A 280 2.63 -4.53 -15.16
C ALA A 280 3.00 -3.04 -15.06
N ALA A 281 3.56 -2.47 -16.12
CA ALA A 281 3.81 -1.04 -16.20
C ALA A 281 2.54 -0.19 -16.07
N THR A 282 1.41 -0.64 -16.63
CA THR A 282 0.11 0.04 -16.45
C THR A 282 -0.33 0.06 -14.99
N VAL A 283 -0.25 -1.07 -14.28
CA VAL A 283 -0.62 -1.14 -12.85
C VAL A 283 0.35 -0.33 -11.99
N PHE A 284 1.65 -0.44 -12.23
CA PHE A 284 2.69 0.37 -11.59
C PHE A 284 2.36 1.88 -11.67
N LEU A 285 1.95 2.38 -12.83
CA LEU A 285 1.57 3.79 -12.97
C LEU A 285 0.28 4.14 -12.24
N SER A 286 -0.69 3.22 -12.14
CA SER A 286 -1.87 3.43 -11.28
C SER A 286 -1.45 3.58 -9.82
N CYS A 287 -0.62 2.66 -9.31
CA CYS A 287 -0.11 2.70 -7.94
C CYS A 287 0.73 3.95 -7.67
N CYS A 288 1.51 4.43 -8.66
CA CYS A 288 2.22 5.70 -8.53
C CYS A 288 1.25 6.90 -8.43
N CYS A 289 0.15 6.89 -9.18
CA CYS A 289 -0.87 7.95 -9.05
C CYS A 289 -1.51 7.92 -7.67
N GLU A 290 -1.85 6.74 -7.15
CA GLU A 290 -2.46 6.55 -5.83
C GLU A 290 -1.51 6.98 -4.71
N LEU A 291 -0.23 6.57 -4.78
CA LEU A 291 0.77 6.99 -3.80
C LEU A 291 0.99 8.50 -3.80
N LEU A 292 1.08 9.14 -4.97
CA LEU A 292 1.23 10.60 -5.05
C LEU A 292 -0.02 11.33 -4.54
N GLN A 293 -1.20 10.77 -4.74
CA GLN A 293 -2.45 11.29 -4.19
C GLN A 293 -2.44 11.21 -2.65
N ILE A 294 -2.09 10.04 -2.10
CA ILE A 294 -1.95 9.85 -0.65
C ILE A 294 -0.92 10.84 -0.08
N LEU A 295 0.21 11.05 -0.76
CA LEU A 295 1.21 12.01 -0.33
C LEU A 295 0.70 13.46 -0.34
N LEU A 296 -0.08 13.86 -1.34
CA LEU A 296 -0.69 15.19 -1.41
C LEU A 296 -1.70 15.40 -0.28
N GLU A 297 -2.55 14.42 -0.01
CA GLU A 297 -3.53 14.44 1.07
C GLU A 297 -2.85 14.50 2.44
N ALA A 298 -1.87 13.61 2.67
CA ALA A 298 -1.12 13.56 3.92
C ALA A 298 -0.33 14.85 4.20
N ASP A 299 0.21 15.53 3.17
CA ASP A 299 0.92 16.81 3.35
C ASP A 299 -0.03 17.94 3.79
N ILE A 300 -1.29 17.94 3.33
CA ILE A 300 -2.31 18.90 3.77
C ILE A 300 -2.67 18.63 5.24
N ASP A 301 -2.94 17.38 5.58
CA ASP A 301 -3.39 16.99 6.93
C ASP A 301 -2.26 17.10 7.98
N ARG A 302 -1.00 17.15 7.53
CA ARG A 302 0.18 17.21 8.39
C ARG A 302 0.24 18.47 9.27
N ASP A 303 -0.30 19.59 8.77
CA ASP A 303 -0.29 20.86 9.48
C ASP A 303 -1.28 20.88 10.65
N GLU A 304 -2.35 20.07 10.59
CA GLU A 304 -3.38 19.99 11.64
C GLU A 304 -3.10 18.88 12.67
N ALA A 305 -2.40 17.81 12.26
CA ALA A 305 -2.15 16.64 13.10
C ALA A 305 -0.95 16.82 14.05
N GLU A 306 -1.06 16.26 15.26
CA GLU A 306 0.06 16.18 16.19
C GLU A 306 1.07 15.10 15.75
N ILE A 307 2.35 15.39 16.00
CA ILE A 307 3.44 14.45 15.73
C ILE A 307 3.32 13.28 16.74
N PRO A 308 3.23 12.03 16.28
CA PRO A 308 3.03 10.90 17.16
C PRO A 308 4.30 10.61 17.99
N THR A 309 4.10 10.26 19.26
CA THR A 309 5.18 9.77 20.14
C THR A 309 5.31 8.26 20.00
N LEU A 310 6.46 7.79 19.51
CA LEU A 310 6.74 6.37 19.35
C LEU A 310 7.20 5.76 20.68
N GLU A 311 6.29 5.11 21.38
CA GLU A 311 6.56 4.38 22.62
C GLU A 311 7.08 2.95 22.32
N VAL A 312 7.74 2.35 23.30
CA VAL A 312 8.29 0.99 23.22
C VAL A 312 7.87 0.23 24.47
N GLU A 313 7.55 -1.05 24.34
CA GLU A 313 7.24 -1.90 25.48
C GLU A 313 8.43 -2.02 26.44
N ASP A 314 8.19 -1.93 27.76
CA ASP A 314 9.25 -2.02 28.78
C ASP A 314 10.16 -3.25 28.61
N ALA A 315 9.59 -4.38 28.16
CA ALA A 315 10.31 -5.62 27.94
C ALA A 315 11.35 -5.53 26.79
N TRP A 316 11.19 -4.54 25.91
CA TRP A 316 11.94 -4.36 24.67
C TRP A 316 12.63 -2.98 24.61
N ALA A 317 12.58 -2.19 25.69
CA ALA A 317 13.19 -0.87 25.77
C ALA A 317 14.73 -0.88 25.54
N GLY A 318 15.39 -2.01 25.80
CA GLY A 318 16.82 -2.23 25.56
C GLY A 318 17.17 -2.68 24.13
N ALA A 319 16.24 -2.61 23.17
CA ALA A 319 16.53 -2.94 21.78
C ALA A 319 17.48 -1.90 21.16
N GLU A 320 18.67 -2.35 20.76
CA GLU A 320 19.70 -1.56 20.11
C GLU A 320 19.87 -2.07 18.67
N GLY A 321 19.38 -1.31 17.69
CA GLY A 321 19.39 -1.74 16.30
C GLY A 321 19.06 -0.61 15.34
N PRO A 322 18.80 -0.93 14.06
CA PRO A 322 18.43 0.08 13.07
C PRO A 322 17.14 0.80 13.47
N THR A 323 17.04 2.06 13.06
CA THR A 323 15.83 2.88 13.20
C THR A 323 14.66 2.21 12.47
N SER A 324 13.49 2.24 13.08
CA SER A 324 12.29 1.65 12.47
C SER A 324 11.86 2.43 11.22
N ILE A 325 11.02 1.83 10.38
CA ILE A 325 10.46 2.52 9.21
C ILE A 325 9.63 3.74 9.61
N THR A 326 8.91 3.68 10.73
CA THR A 326 8.12 4.81 11.24
C THR A 326 8.99 5.93 11.78
N GLU A 327 10.10 5.61 12.48
CA GLU A 327 11.07 6.63 12.91
C GLU A 327 11.67 7.33 11.69
N LEU A 328 12.10 6.57 10.69
CA LEU A 328 12.62 7.13 9.43
C LEU A 328 11.58 7.97 8.67
N ALA A 329 10.29 7.59 8.76
CA ALA A 329 9.20 8.34 8.16
C ALA A 329 9.00 9.70 8.85
N LEU A 330 9.05 9.75 10.19
CA LEU A 330 8.95 10.99 10.94
C LEU A 330 10.14 11.93 10.71
N ASP A 331 11.31 11.37 10.39
CA ASP A 331 12.51 12.14 10.04
C ASP A 331 12.48 12.73 8.61
N GLN A 332 11.47 12.40 7.78
CA GLN A 332 11.38 12.93 6.42
C GLN A 332 11.03 14.43 6.43
N SER A 333 11.76 15.20 5.62
CA SER A 333 11.40 16.60 5.35
C SER A 333 10.09 16.71 4.58
N GLY A 334 9.35 17.78 4.81
CA GLY A 334 8.15 18.10 4.02
C GLY A 334 8.42 18.22 2.53
N VAL A 335 7.42 17.84 1.73
CA VAL A 335 7.47 17.93 0.27
C VAL A 335 6.99 19.29 -0.22
N HIS A 336 7.39 19.66 -1.44
CA HIS A 336 6.83 20.83 -2.11
C HIS A 336 5.56 20.41 -2.88
N TYR A 337 4.40 20.67 -2.27
CA TYR A 337 3.09 20.26 -2.78
C TYR A 337 2.87 20.47 -4.30
N PRO A 338 3.14 21.67 -4.89
CA PRO A 338 3.00 21.88 -6.32
C PRO A 338 3.91 20.98 -7.19
N LEU A 339 5.09 20.61 -6.69
CA LEU A 339 5.99 19.69 -7.40
C LEU A 339 5.45 18.26 -7.38
N VAL A 340 4.87 17.81 -6.26
CA VAL A 340 4.21 16.50 -6.17
C VAL A 340 3.01 16.44 -7.12
N GLN A 341 2.18 17.48 -7.13
CA GLN A 341 1.05 17.61 -8.04
C GLN A 341 1.50 17.59 -9.52
N HIS A 342 2.60 18.27 -9.84
CA HIS A 342 3.16 18.25 -11.20
C HIS A 342 3.60 16.83 -11.62
N HIS A 343 4.22 16.05 -10.73
CA HIS A 343 4.55 14.64 -10.97
C HIS A 343 3.31 13.76 -11.11
N TYR A 344 2.28 14.01 -10.29
CA TYR A 344 1.02 13.29 -10.35
C TYR A 344 0.36 13.46 -11.72
N VAL A 345 0.30 14.69 -12.25
CA VAL A 345 -0.24 14.97 -13.59
C VAL A 345 0.52 14.21 -14.67
N LEU A 346 1.87 14.22 -14.64
CA LEU A 346 2.67 13.42 -15.57
C LEU A 346 2.36 11.92 -15.43
N CYS A 347 2.33 11.39 -14.21
CA CYS A 347 2.06 9.99 -13.95
C CYS A 347 0.69 9.56 -14.48
N ARG A 348 -0.34 10.39 -14.27
CA ARG A 348 -1.70 10.15 -14.77
C ARG A 348 -1.78 10.17 -16.30
N LEU A 349 -1.03 11.06 -16.96
CA LEU A 349 -0.92 11.08 -18.43
C LEU A 349 -0.25 9.82 -18.98
N LEU A 350 0.80 9.34 -18.32
CA LEU A 350 1.46 8.09 -18.70
C LEU A 350 0.54 6.89 -18.48
N HIS A 351 -0.18 6.86 -17.35
CA HIS A 351 -1.15 5.81 -17.05
C HIS A 351 -2.25 5.77 -18.12
N ALA A 352 -2.84 6.91 -18.45
CA ALA A 352 -3.82 7.04 -19.53
C ALA A 352 -3.27 6.54 -20.87
N THR A 353 -2.01 6.86 -21.17
CA THR A 353 -1.34 6.45 -22.41
C THR A 353 -1.22 4.93 -22.53
N LEU A 354 -0.82 4.26 -21.47
CA LEU A 354 -0.69 2.80 -21.43
C LEU A 354 -2.04 2.09 -21.36
N ALA A 355 -2.97 2.59 -20.52
CA ALA A 355 -4.29 1.99 -20.33
C ALA A 355 -5.13 1.99 -21.62
N PHE A 356 -5.05 3.06 -22.42
CA PHE A 356 -5.85 3.24 -23.64
C PHE A 356 -5.07 3.17 -24.95
N GLY A 357 -3.76 2.88 -24.90
CA GLY A 357 -2.95 2.79 -26.10
C GLY A 357 -2.78 4.12 -26.85
N LEU A 358 -2.80 5.25 -26.15
CA LEU A 358 -2.78 6.58 -26.76
C LEU A 358 -1.43 6.88 -27.42
N ARG A 359 -1.44 7.77 -28.42
CA ARG A 359 -0.23 8.29 -29.06
C ARG A 359 0.12 9.66 -28.49
N VAL A 360 1.24 9.79 -27.79
CA VAL A 360 1.67 11.07 -27.24
C VAL A 360 3.17 11.07 -26.99
N LYS A 361 3.78 12.26 -27.08
CA LYS A 361 5.04 12.57 -26.42
C LYS A 361 4.71 13.25 -25.10
N PRO A 362 4.70 12.53 -23.95
CA PRO A 362 4.15 13.04 -22.70
C PRO A 362 4.85 14.33 -22.26
N LEU A 363 6.16 14.44 -22.46
CA LEU A 363 6.90 15.65 -22.11
C LEU A 363 6.48 16.84 -22.97
N SER A 364 6.04 16.64 -24.21
CA SER A 364 5.58 17.74 -25.08
C SER A 364 4.34 18.48 -24.55
N LEU A 365 3.59 17.87 -23.63
CA LEU A 365 2.44 18.50 -22.96
C LEU A 365 2.85 19.50 -21.86
N PHE A 366 4.16 19.66 -21.63
CA PHE A 366 4.71 20.58 -20.65
C PHE A 366 5.63 21.60 -21.32
N ASP A 367 5.69 22.79 -20.72
CA ASP A 367 6.61 23.85 -21.11
C ASP A 367 8.06 23.52 -20.68
N ALA A 368 9.00 24.40 -20.99
CA ALA A 368 10.41 24.19 -20.65
C ALA A 368 10.64 24.14 -19.12
N LYS A 369 9.92 24.97 -18.34
CA LYS A 369 10.06 25.00 -16.88
C LYS A 369 9.55 23.71 -16.24
N GLY A 370 8.35 23.27 -16.62
CA GLY A 370 7.76 22.02 -16.16
C GLY A 370 8.59 20.79 -16.50
N LYS A 371 9.17 20.73 -17.72
CA LYS A 371 10.09 19.65 -18.11
C LYS A 371 11.32 19.57 -17.19
N ASN A 372 11.89 20.73 -16.85
CA ASN A 372 13.08 20.83 -16.01
C ASN A 372 12.81 20.56 -14.52
N ALA A 373 11.53 20.45 -14.11
CA ALA A 373 11.15 20.17 -12.74
C ALA A 373 10.99 18.67 -12.44
N PHE A 374 10.73 17.84 -13.46
CA PHE A 374 10.50 16.40 -13.26
C PHE A 374 11.73 15.66 -12.73
N PHE A 375 11.45 14.64 -11.93
CA PHE A 375 12.39 13.70 -11.32
C PHE A 375 13.42 14.34 -10.38
N LYS A 376 13.19 15.59 -9.96
CA LYS A 376 13.91 16.20 -8.85
C LYS A 376 13.35 15.68 -7.53
N ASP A 377 14.16 15.78 -6.49
CA ASP A 377 13.74 15.48 -5.14
C ASP A 377 12.50 16.33 -4.76
N LEU A 378 11.50 15.68 -4.15
CA LEU A 378 10.19 16.29 -3.91
C LEU A 378 10.23 17.43 -2.88
N SER A 379 11.28 17.53 -2.06
CA SER A 379 11.48 18.66 -1.13
C SER A 379 12.02 19.92 -1.83
N THR A 380 12.44 19.81 -3.09
CA THR A 380 13.04 20.94 -3.82
C THR A 380 11.98 21.93 -4.31
N LEU A 381 12.41 23.18 -4.49
CA LEU A 381 11.59 24.30 -4.98
C LEU A 381 11.98 24.71 -6.40
N PRO A 382 11.79 23.86 -7.43
CA PRO A 382 12.08 24.25 -8.80
C PRO A 382 11.06 25.28 -9.29
N LEU A 383 11.47 26.07 -10.29
CA LEU A 383 10.56 26.98 -10.97
C LEU A 383 9.51 26.18 -11.76
N LEU A 384 8.26 26.25 -11.33
CA LEU A 384 7.12 25.62 -11.99
C LEU A 384 6.39 26.59 -12.94
N PRO A 385 5.58 26.08 -13.87
CA PRO A 385 4.76 26.91 -14.74
C PRO A 385 3.71 27.67 -13.92
N SER A 386 3.60 28.98 -14.13
CA SER A 386 2.67 29.85 -13.42
C SER A 386 2.04 30.84 -14.39
N GLY A 387 0.73 31.06 -14.27
CA GLY A 387 -0.02 32.01 -15.11
C GLY A 387 -0.56 31.40 -16.41
N GLU A 388 -0.92 32.27 -17.35
CA GLU A 388 -1.48 31.88 -18.64
C GLU A 388 -0.45 31.13 -19.49
N MET A 389 -0.87 29.98 -20.00
CA MET A 389 -0.06 29.13 -20.88
C MET A 389 -0.19 29.52 -22.35
N ASP A 390 0.85 29.19 -23.11
CA ASP A 390 0.86 29.32 -24.56
C ASP A 390 -0.38 28.62 -25.18
N PRO A 391 -1.22 29.34 -25.95
CA PRO A 391 -2.40 28.76 -26.58
C PRO A 391 -2.10 27.53 -27.45
N GLU A 392 -0.92 27.45 -28.08
CA GLU A 392 -0.52 26.27 -28.85
C GLU A 392 -0.32 25.05 -27.94
N LEU A 393 0.28 25.24 -26.77
CA LEU A 393 0.47 24.18 -25.78
C LEU A 393 -0.87 23.72 -25.19
N VAL A 394 -1.77 24.66 -24.88
CA VAL A 394 -3.13 24.34 -24.41
C VAL A 394 -3.90 23.56 -25.48
N SER A 395 -3.77 23.92 -26.75
CA SER A 395 -4.36 23.17 -27.86
C SER A 395 -3.84 21.72 -27.92
N LEU A 396 -2.53 21.51 -27.74
CA LEU A 396 -1.94 20.17 -27.72
C LEU A 396 -2.47 19.32 -26.56
N ARG A 397 -2.61 19.92 -25.37
CA ARG A 397 -3.20 19.28 -24.17
C ARG A 397 -4.67 18.92 -24.41
N GLN A 398 -5.45 19.84 -24.96
CA GLN A 398 -6.85 19.60 -25.31
C GLN A 398 -6.98 18.45 -26.31
N GLN A 399 -6.16 18.42 -27.37
CA GLN A 399 -6.16 17.32 -28.34
C GLN A 399 -5.80 15.97 -27.71
N PHE A 400 -4.92 15.94 -26.71
CA PHE A 400 -4.64 14.72 -25.97
C PHE A 400 -5.86 14.27 -25.15
N LEU A 401 -6.47 15.18 -24.38
CA LEU A 401 -7.62 14.86 -23.53
C LEU A 401 -8.84 14.43 -24.34
N LEU A 402 -9.09 15.02 -25.51
CA LEU A 402 -10.15 14.55 -26.42
C LEU A 402 -9.91 13.10 -26.86
N ARG A 403 -8.67 12.75 -27.22
CA ARG A 403 -8.33 11.37 -27.59
C ARG A 403 -8.49 10.40 -26.42
N LEU A 404 -8.21 10.86 -25.19
CA LEU A 404 -8.48 10.08 -23.99
C LEU A 404 -10.00 9.84 -23.84
N VAL A 405 -10.82 10.88 -23.94
CA VAL A 405 -12.29 10.77 -23.87
C VAL A 405 -12.82 9.77 -24.91
N SER A 406 -12.39 9.88 -26.18
CA SER A 406 -12.77 8.93 -27.23
C SER A 406 -12.36 7.49 -26.94
N ALA A 407 -11.16 7.29 -26.38
CA ALA A 407 -10.71 5.96 -26.02
C ALA A 407 -11.46 5.38 -24.80
N VAL A 408 -11.84 6.23 -23.84
CA VAL A 408 -12.66 5.86 -22.68
C VAL A 408 -14.04 5.39 -23.14
N VAL A 409 -14.72 6.18 -23.98
CA VAL A 409 -16.04 5.82 -24.51
C VAL A 409 -15.98 4.53 -25.34
N ALA A 410 -14.96 4.38 -26.19
CA ALA A 410 -14.76 3.17 -26.99
C ALA A 410 -14.49 1.91 -26.15
N ALA A 411 -14.01 2.06 -24.91
CA ALA A 411 -13.75 0.95 -24.00
C ALA A 411 -14.97 0.55 -23.14
N ILE A 412 -16.08 1.30 -23.22
CA ILE A 412 -17.32 0.94 -22.51
C ILE A 412 -17.92 -0.32 -23.16
N PRO A 413 -18.20 -1.40 -22.40
CA PRO A 413 -18.82 -2.59 -22.96
C PRO A 413 -20.18 -2.26 -23.58
N SER A 414 -20.34 -2.51 -24.89
CA SER A 414 -21.64 -2.47 -25.54
C SER A 414 -22.46 -3.64 -24.98
N GLY A 415 -23.60 -3.39 -24.34
CA GLY A 415 -24.39 -4.35 -23.57
C GLY A 415 -25.06 -5.50 -24.35
N THR A 416 -24.41 -6.09 -25.36
CA THR A 416 -24.86 -7.36 -25.96
C THR A 416 -24.14 -8.54 -25.28
N PRO A 417 -24.84 -9.35 -24.47
CA PRO A 417 -24.25 -10.56 -23.91
C PRO A 417 -24.05 -11.57 -25.04
N SER A 418 -22.85 -11.64 -25.62
CA SER A 418 -22.47 -12.77 -26.45
C SER A 418 -22.22 -13.97 -25.54
N ILE A 419 -23.17 -14.90 -25.53
CA ILE A 419 -23.01 -16.24 -24.95
C ILE A 419 -22.03 -16.99 -25.87
N THR A 420 -20.74 -16.70 -25.79
CA THR A 420 -19.64 -17.61 -26.16
C THR A 420 -18.32 -16.90 -25.91
N GLN A 421 -17.46 -17.62 -25.17
CA GLN A 421 -16.09 -17.31 -24.80
C GLN A 421 -15.93 -16.54 -23.49
N GLY A 422 -15.45 -17.28 -22.47
CA GLY A 422 -14.95 -16.69 -21.23
C GLY A 422 -13.84 -15.71 -21.56
N SER A 423 -14.16 -14.43 -21.43
CA SER A 423 -13.19 -13.35 -21.41
C SER A 423 -13.48 -12.57 -20.15
N THR A 424 -12.45 -12.41 -19.32
CA THR A 424 -12.41 -11.56 -18.13
C THR A 424 -13.22 -10.29 -18.36
N ASP A 425 -14.23 -10.05 -17.52
CA ASP A 425 -14.92 -8.77 -17.39
C ASP A 425 -13.88 -7.65 -17.25
N GLN A 426 -13.50 -7.02 -18.35
CA GLN A 426 -12.71 -5.80 -18.34
C GLN A 426 -13.66 -4.66 -17.97
N LYS A 427 -14.00 -4.55 -16.69
CA LYS A 427 -14.43 -3.27 -16.13
C LYS A 427 -13.29 -2.28 -16.40
N LEU A 428 -13.62 -1.09 -16.91
CA LEU A 428 -12.68 0.01 -17.05
C LEU A 428 -11.92 0.19 -15.72
N PRO A 429 -10.59 0.41 -15.73
CA PRO A 429 -9.75 0.45 -14.53
C PRO A 429 -9.92 1.77 -13.70
N GLY A 430 -11.16 2.19 -13.49
CA GLY A 430 -11.54 3.32 -12.64
C GLY A 430 -12.37 4.41 -13.32
N PRO A 431 -12.73 5.47 -12.57
CA PRO A 431 -13.55 6.60 -13.00
C PRO A 431 -12.76 7.53 -13.95
N TRP A 432 -12.53 7.08 -15.18
CA TRP A 432 -11.75 7.82 -16.18
C TRP A 432 -12.35 9.14 -16.67
N PRO A 433 -13.69 9.30 -16.77
CA PRO A 433 -14.29 10.60 -17.09
C PRO A 433 -13.90 11.68 -16.07
N GLU A 434 -13.99 11.36 -14.78
CA GLU A 434 -13.63 12.26 -13.68
C GLU A 434 -12.14 12.58 -13.71
N ARG A 435 -11.29 11.57 -13.90
CA ARG A 435 -9.83 11.74 -14.04
C ARG A 435 -9.45 12.61 -15.24
N ALA A 436 -10.21 12.54 -16.34
CA ALA A 436 -9.97 13.38 -17.52
C ALA A 436 -10.31 14.86 -17.26
N ILE A 437 -11.36 15.12 -16.48
CA ILE A 437 -11.74 16.48 -16.05
C ILE A 437 -10.71 17.04 -15.08
N GLU A 438 -10.26 16.24 -14.11
CA GLU A 438 -9.19 16.60 -13.18
C GLU A 438 -7.89 16.96 -13.92
N LEU A 439 -7.49 16.16 -14.91
CA LEU A 439 -6.36 16.48 -15.77
C LEU A 439 -6.57 17.79 -16.54
N ALA A 440 -7.80 18.07 -17.01
CA ALA A 440 -8.10 19.30 -17.72
C ALA A 440 -7.83 20.53 -16.86
N LEU A 441 -8.28 20.49 -15.60
CA LEU A 441 -8.04 21.55 -14.62
C LEU A 441 -6.54 21.81 -14.45
N HIS A 442 -5.75 20.77 -14.19
CA HIS A 442 -4.29 20.93 -14.01
C HIS A 442 -3.54 21.35 -15.27
N LEU A 443 -4.06 20.99 -16.45
CA LEU A 443 -3.47 21.32 -17.74
C LEU A 443 -3.98 22.66 -18.30
N GLN A 444 -4.85 23.37 -17.58
CA GLN A 444 -5.51 24.61 -18.00
C GLN A 444 -6.32 24.45 -19.30
N VAL A 445 -6.95 23.29 -19.49
CA VAL A 445 -7.90 23.05 -20.57
C VAL A 445 -9.31 23.30 -20.05
N ASN A 446 -10.17 23.90 -20.86
CA ASN A 446 -11.57 24.14 -20.48
C ASN A 446 -12.29 22.80 -20.20
N GLU A 447 -12.68 22.59 -18.94
CA GLU A 447 -13.39 21.39 -18.49
C GLU A 447 -14.74 21.21 -19.19
N ASP A 448 -15.49 22.29 -19.42
CA ASP A 448 -16.84 22.21 -19.98
C ASP A 448 -16.79 21.67 -21.40
N PHE A 449 -15.75 22.03 -22.15
CA PHE A 449 -15.51 21.49 -23.49
C PHE A 449 -15.29 19.96 -23.47
N LEU A 450 -14.62 19.42 -22.46
CA LEU A 450 -14.43 17.97 -22.30
C LEU A 450 -15.71 17.27 -21.84
N LYS A 451 -16.48 17.88 -20.93
CA LYS A 451 -17.80 17.38 -20.49
C LYS A 451 -18.75 17.30 -21.68
N GLN A 452 -18.79 18.33 -22.53
CA GLN A 452 -19.55 18.36 -23.79
C GLN A 452 -19.14 17.22 -24.72
N GLN A 453 -17.83 17.06 -25.00
CA GLN A 453 -17.35 16.02 -25.88
C GLN A 453 -17.69 14.62 -25.36
N TYR A 454 -17.54 14.38 -24.05
CA TYR A 454 -17.85 13.10 -23.44
C TYR A 454 -19.34 12.74 -23.60
N ALA A 455 -20.25 13.66 -23.29
CA ALA A 455 -21.69 13.46 -23.49
C ALA A 455 -22.02 13.21 -24.97
N PHE A 456 -21.44 14.02 -25.88
CA PHE A 456 -21.62 13.85 -27.32
C PHE A 456 -21.17 12.46 -27.81
N GLU A 457 -19.98 12.00 -27.40
CA GLU A 457 -19.45 10.72 -27.83
C GLU A 457 -20.22 9.53 -27.27
N LEU A 458 -20.73 9.61 -26.04
CA LEU A 458 -21.63 8.59 -25.49
C LEU A 458 -22.92 8.48 -26.31
N TYR A 459 -23.55 9.60 -26.67
CA TYR A 459 -24.69 9.60 -27.59
C TYR A 459 -24.28 9.08 -28.97
N ASN A 460 -23.11 9.43 -29.49
CA ASN A 460 -22.66 8.94 -30.78
C ASN A 460 -22.42 7.42 -30.78
N ALA A 461 -21.93 6.88 -29.66
CA ALA A 461 -21.64 5.45 -29.47
C ALA A 461 -22.86 4.60 -29.08
N GLY A 462 -24.02 5.21 -28.76
CA GLY A 462 -25.24 4.48 -28.42
C GLY A 462 -25.50 4.30 -26.92
N HIS A 463 -24.69 4.93 -26.05
CA HIS A 463 -24.80 4.82 -24.60
C HIS A 463 -25.74 5.89 -24.01
N ASP A 464 -27.00 5.91 -24.46
CA ASP A 464 -27.93 7.03 -24.22
C ASP A 464 -28.18 7.35 -22.75
N LEU A 465 -28.31 6.35 -21.88
CA LEU A 465 -28.53 6.56 -20.44
C LEU A 465 -27.32 7.24 -19.78
N LEU A 466 -26.11 6.74 -20.08
CA LEU A 466 -24.87 7.35 -19.58
C LEU A 466 -24.68 8.75 -20.16
N ALA A 467 -25.07 8.96 -21.41
CA ALA A 467 -24.97 10.25 -22.09
C ALA A 467 -25.92 11.28 -21.46
N GLU A 468 -27.14 10.86 -21.10
CA GLU A 468 -28.11 11.71 -20.39
C GLU A 468 -27.56 12.14 -19.03
N GLU A 469 -27.03 11.21 -18.23
CA GLU A 469 -26.37 11.51 -16.96
C GLU A 469 -25.19 12.48 -17.15
N ALA A 470 -24.32 12.24 -18.12
CA ALA A 470 -23.18 13.10 -18.43
C ALA A 470 -23.60 14.50 -18.90
N SER A 471 -24.71 14.61 -19.63
CA SER A 471 -25.23 15.89 -20.13
C SER A 471 -25.66 16.85 -19.02
N MET A 472 -26.02 16.32 -17.85
CA MET A 472 -26.40 17.12 -16.69
C MET A 472 -25.22 17.89 -16.10
N ALA A 473 -23.98 17.44 -16.35
CA ALA A 473 -22.76 18.10 -15.89
C ALA A 473 -22.25 19.18 -16.88
N VAL A 474 -22.87 19.33 -18.05
CA VAL A 474 -22.50 20.30 -19.07
C VAL A 474 -23.12 21.67 -18.78
N SER A 475 -22.32 22.73 -18.90
CA SER A 475 -22.77 24.11 -18.68
C SER A 475 -23.36 24.73 -19.94
N ASP A 476 -22.68 24.63 -21.08
CA ASP A 476 -23.18 25.14 -22.37
C ASP A 476 -24.04 24.11 -23.11
N HIS A 477 -25.31 24.07 -22.75
CA HIS A 477 -26.31 23.23 -23.41
C HIS A 477 -26.59 23.63 -24.87
N GLY A 478 -26.28 24.88 -25.28
CA GLY A 478 -26.55 25.36 -26.63
C GLY A 478 -25.61 24.71 -27.64
N VAL A 479 -24.32 24.68 -27.33
CA VAL A 479 -23.31 23.99 -28.14
C VAL A 479 -23.58 22.49 -28.17
N LEU A 480 -23.83 21.87 -27.01
CA LEU A 480 -24.15 20.44 -26.94
C LEU A 480 -25.39 20.10 -27.79
N ALA A 481 -26.48 20.85 -27.66
CA ALA A 481 -27.70 20.63 -28.45
C ALA A 481 -27.44 20.71 -29.96
N SER A 482 -26.58 21.64 -30.41
CA SER A 482 -26.22 21.76 -31.82
C SER A 482 -25.47 20.52 -32.34
N GLN A 483 -24.61 19.92 -31.51
CA GLN A 483 -23.88 18.69 -31.82
C GLN A 483 -24.81 17.47 -31.80
N LEU A 484 -25.69 17.37 -30.79
CA LEU A 484 -26.65 16.27 -30.66
C LEU A 484 -27.70 16.27 -31.77
N LEU A 485 -28.01 17.41 -32.37
CA LEU A 485 -28.87 17.47 -33.55
C LEU A 485 -28.29 16.67 -34.73
N LEU A 486 -26.95 16.61 -34.86
CA LEU A 486 -26.29 15.78 -35.87
C LEU A 486 -26.49 14.30 -35.57
N VAL A 487 -26.29 13.88 -34.31
CA VAL A 487 -26.50 12.49 -33.88
C VAL A 487 -27.97 12.07 -34.07
N ALA A 488 -28.91 12.93 -33.67
CA ALA A 488 -30.34 12.70 -33.87
C ALA A 488 -30.68 12.59 -35.36
N GLY A 489 -30.10 13.46 -36.20
CA GLY A 489 -30.24 13.41 -37.66
C GLY A 489 -29.71 12.11 -38.26
N GLN A 490 -28.52 11.66 -37.84
CA GLN A 490 -27.91 10.40 -38.28
C GLN A 490 -28.73 9.19 -37.87
N ARG A 491 -29.18 9.12 -36.61
CA ARG A 491 -30.02 8.03 -36.10
C ARG A 491 -31.38 7.98 -36.80
N LEU A 492 -32.02 9.14 -37.00
CA LEU A 492 -33.28 9.24 -37.75
C LEU A 492 -33.10 8.83 -39.21
N CYS A 493 -32.01 9.27 -39.84
CA CYS A 493 -31.64 8.89 -41.19
C CYS A 493 -31.46 7.37 -41.32
N TYR A 494 -30.73 6.74 -40.39
CA TYR A 494 -30.56 5.29 -40.33
C TYR A 494 -31.92 4.58 -40.20
N ALA A 495 -32.76 5.00 -39.26
CA ALA A 495 -34.08 4.41 -39.04
C ALA A 495 -35.00 4.48 -40.27
N LEU A 496 -34.99 5.62 -40.98
CA LEU A 496 -35.89 5.86 -42.12
C LEU A 496 -35.36 5.32 -43.45
N LEU A 497 -34.06 5.46 -43.72
CA LEU A 497 -33.47 5.15 -45.04
C LEU A 497 -32.79 3.78 -45.08
N HIS A 498 -32.20 3.30 -43.99
CA HIS A 498 -31.41 2.07 -43.99
C HIS A 498 -32.19 0.83 -43.56
N ILE A 499 -33.13 0.95 -42.62
CA ILE A 499 -33.95 -0.19 -42.19
C ILE A 499 -35.01 -0.56 -43.25
N GLN A 500 -35.25 0.32 -44.25
CA GLN A 500 -36.18 0.14 -45.39
C GLN A 500 -37.56 -0.43 -44.98
N THR A 501 -38.06 -0.04 -43.81
CA THR A 501 -39.40 -0.44 -43.36
C THR A 501 -40.46 0.26 -44.20
N LYS A 502 -41.61 -0.40 -44.42
CA LYS A 502 -42.74 0.18 -45.14
C LYS A 502 -43.20 1.50 -44.48
N ASP A 503 -43.27 1.49 -43.15
CA ASP A 503 -43.66 2.67 -42.36
C ASP A 503 -42.61 3.80 -42.46
N GLY A 504 -41.32 3.46 -42.51
CA GLY A 504 -40.23 4.43 -42.69
C GLY A 504 -40.28 5.14 -44.06
N MET A 505 -40.61 4.39 -45.12
CA MET A 505 -40.79 4.95 -46.47
C MET A 505 -42.03 5.84 -46.58
N GLU A 506 -43.14 5.48 -45.92
CA GLU A 506 -44.34 6.32 -45.85
C GLU A 506 -44.09 7.62 -45.08
N LEU A 507 -43.35 7.56 -43.97
CA LEU A 507 -42.92 8.74 -43.22
C LEU A 507 -42.02 9.64 -44.07
N LEU A 508 -41.04 9.06 -44.76
CA LEU A 508 -40.13 9.80 -45.65
C LEU A 508 -40.88 10.59 -46.74
N ALA A 509 -41.93 10.00 -47.33
CA ALA A 509 -42.75 10.65 -48.36
C ALA A 509 -43.55 11.86 -47.82
N ARG A 510 -43.76 11.94 -46.50
CA ARG A 510 -44.48 13.05 -45.83
C ARG A 510 -43.55 14.15 -45.34
N LEU A 511 -42.23 13.95 -45.36
CA LEU A 511 -41.27 14.95 -44.88
C LEU A 511 -41.09 16.09 -45.89
N PRO A 512 -40.92 17.34 -45.43
CA PRO A 512 -40.59 18.47 -46.29
C PRO A 512 -39.31 18.23 -47.11
N PRO A 513 -39.20 18.76 -48.34
CA PRO A 513 -38.03 18.57 -49.20
C PRO A 513 -36.71 19.00 -48.55
N THR A 514 -36.74 20.06 -47.74
CA THR A 514 -35.58 20.59 -47.01
C THR A 514 -35.07 19.59 -45.96
N LEU A 515 -35.97 19.01 -45.17
CA LEU A 515 -35.63 18.00 -44.16
C LEU A 515 -35.13 16.70 -44.82
N CYS A 516 -35.77 16.28 -45.91
CA CYS A 516 -35.31 15.14 -46.71
C CYS A 516 -33.89 15.36 -47.26
N THR A 517 -33.56 16.57 -47.71
CA THR A 517 -32.22 16.91 -48.21
C THR A 517 -31.19 16.89 -47.09
N TRP A 518 -31.53 17.45 -45.93
CA TRP A 518 -30.69 17.45 -44.74
C TRP A 518 -30.42 16.01 -44.22
N LEU A 519 -31.45 15.17 -44.10
CA LEU A 519 -31.30 13.77 -43.68
C LEU A 519 -30.45 12.97 -44.66
N LYS A 520 -30.58 13.22 -45.97
CA LYS A 520 -29.70 12.59 -46.97
C LYS A 520 -28.25 13.05 -46.84
N ALA A 521 -28.00 14.30 -46.44
CA ALA A 521 -26.66 14.80 -46.16
C ALA A 521 -26.02 14.09 -44.95
N MET A 522 -26.81 13.66 -43.96
CA MET A 522 -26.32 12.93 -42.79
C MET A 522 -25.76 11.53 -43.12
N VAL A 523 -26.19 10.90 -44.21
CA VAL A 523 -25.63 9.62 -44.69
C VAL A 523 -24.14 9.74 -45.02
N TRP A 524 -23.72 10.89 -45.58
CA TRP A 524 -22.35 11.12 -46.02
C TRP A 524 -21.37 11.35 -44.86
N LEU A 525 -21.88 11.76 -43.70
CA LEU A 525 -21.08 11.97 -42.48
C LEU A 525 -20.80 10.66 -41.71
N ASN A 526 -21.46 9.55 -42.08
CA ASN A 526 -21.29 8.24 -41.45
C ASN A 526 -20.21 7.36 -42.12
N ILE A 527 -19.55 7.86 -43.19
CA ILE A 527 -18.59 7.10 -44.03
C ILE A 527 -17.12 7.57 -43.82
N GLN A 528 -16.88 8.53 -42.91
CA GLN A 528 -15.54 8.87 -42.43
C GLN A 528 -15.36 8.39 -40.99
#